data_AF-A0A7W5FR80-F1
#
_entry.id   AF-A0A7W5FR80-F1
#
_cell.length_a   1.000
_cell.length_b   1.000
_cell.length_c   1.000
_cell.angle_alpha   90.00
_cell.angle_beta   90.00
_cell.angle_gamma   90.00
#
_symmetry.space_group_name_H-M   'P 1'
#
loop_
_entity.id
_entity.type
_entity.pdbx_description
1 polymer ?
#
loop_
_entity_poly.entity_id
_entity_poly.type
_entity_poly.pdbx_seq_one_letter_code
_entity_poly.pdbx_strand_id
1 'polypeptide(L)'
;DKWTDGADIEIDLTTYDIAASGSVDLTAETVGTKSDYTSHTLASGGSTYGSFTADIEIDSSSADYMSGVTGVKITGTGLDAASASYKVELLDKDGNTLVTEDFESTAAMTQIDYNQNGVSFTFDVQDTSDFEITKEFAYTSTAVTEDKSATFQIGANENQSMSLGFSDMRASALGLTGTGTGFSSSNNVTNGTDSTNAEKALDVTTSENAANAITAIDNAIKSVSSERSKLGASQNRLEHTINNLGTSSENLTAAESRIRDVDMAKEMMEQTKNNILAQASQAMLAQANQQPQGVLQLLR
;
A
#
# COMPACT_ATOMS: atom_id res chain seq x y z
N ASP A 1 -2.56 18.61 40.82
CA ASP A 1 -3.05 17.55 41.71
C ASP A 1 -3.26 16.26 40.95
N LYS A 2 -2.99 15.15 41.64
CA LYS A 2 -2.86 13.81 41.07
C LYS A 2 -4.24 13.21 40.80
N TRP A 3 -4.41 12.65 39.62
CA TRP A 3 -5.58 11.87 39.18
C TRP A 3 -5.85 10.74 40.19
N THR A 4 -7.05 10.72 40.77
CA THR A 4 -7.51 9.63 41.63
C THR A 4 -8.11 8.52 40.79
N ASP A 5 -7.75 7.28 41.10
CA ASP A 5 -8.22 6.07 40.43
C ASP A 5 -9.75 5.96 40.53
N GLY A 6 -10.44 5.80 39.39
CA GLY A 6 -11.90 5.69 39.31
C GLY A 6 -12.69 6.97 38.93
N ALA A 7 -12.05 8.01 38.40
CA ALA A 7 -12.76 9.12 37.77
C ALA A 7 -13.03 8.83 36.28
N ASP A 8 -14.28 8.96 35.85
CA ASP A 8 -14.65 8.89 34.43
C ASP A 8 -14.02 10.09 33.69
N ILE A 9 -13.16 9.78 32.72
CA ILE A 9 -12.55 10.76 31.82
C ILE A 9 -13.44 10.85 30.59
N GLU A 10 -14.24 11.91 30.50
CA GLU A 10 -14.96 12.25 29.28
C GLU A 10 -13.98 12.95 28.32
N ILE A 11 -13.58 12.24 27.27
CA ILE A 11 -12.73 12.79 26.20
C ILE A 11 -13.66 13.41 25.17
N ASP A 12 -13.72 14.74 25.16
CA ASP A 12 -14.41 15.50 24.13
C ASP A 12 -13.64 15.40 22.80
N LEU A 13 -14.20 14.65 21.86
CA LEU A 13 -13.63 14.39 20.53
C LEU A 13 -14.01 15.47 19.49
N THR A 14 -14.68 16.55 19.89
CA THR A 14 -15.15 17.59 18.95
C THR A 14 -14.05 18.54 18.46
N THR A 15 -12.82 18.44 18.97
CA THR A 15 -11.70 19.32 18.57
C THR A 15 -10.43 18.59 18.14
N TYR A 16 -10.51 17.32 17.70
CA TYR A 16 -9.33 16.65 17.16
C TYR A 16 -9.10 17.02 15.69
N ASP A 17 -8.29 18.05 15.50
CA ASP A 17 -7.68 18.46 14.23
C ASP A 17 -6.73 17.34 13.75
N ILE A 18 -7.11 16.63 12.68
CA ILE A 18 -6.25 15.60 12.05
C ILE A 18 -5.23 16.32 11.16
N ALA A 19 -4.30 17.00 11.81
CA ALA A 19 -3.03 17.44 11.24
C ALA A 19 -1.88 16.60 11.84
N ALA A 20 -1.99 15.26 11.77
CA ALA A 20 -0.85 14.37 11.98
C ALA A 20 -1.12 12.98 11.40
N SER A 21 -0.25 12.59 10.48
CA SER A 21 -0.15 11.31 9.79
C SER A 21 -0.36 10.06 10.67
N GLY A 22 -1.42 9.32 10.38
CA GLY A 22 -1.61 7.92 10.78
C GLY A 22 -2.15 7.13 9.59
N SER A 23 -1.41 6.12 9.15
CA SER A 23 -1.79 5.22 8.04
C SER A 23 -3.06 4.46 8.38
N VAL A 24 -4.06 4.49 7.49
CA VAL A 24 -5.21 3.56 7.51
C VAL A 24 -5.16 2.73 6.23
N ASP A 25 -5.16 1.43 6.47
CA ASP A 25 -5.08 0.32 5.53
C ASP A 25 -6.25 0.35 4.53
N LEU A 26 -5.95 0.32 3.23
CA LEU A 26 -6.93 0.24 2.13
C LEU A 26 -6.83 -1.14 1.48
N THR A 27 -7.49 -2.12 2.07
CA THR A 27 -7.94 -3.30 1.35
C THR A 27 -9.46 -3.33 1.38
N ALA A 28 -10.04 -3.26 0.19
CA ALA A 28 -11.46 -3.32 -0.16
C ALA A 28 -12.30 -2.04 0.08
N GLU A 29 -12.94 -1.62 -1.02
CA GLU A 29 -14.23 -0.94 -1.13
C GLU A 29 -14.66 -0.05 0.05
N THR A 30 -14.52 1.27 -0.13
CA THR A 30 -15.56 2.30 0.03
C THR A 30 -14.84 3.64 0.09
N VAL A 31 -14.75 4.37 -1.02
CA VAL A 31 -14.31 5.77 -0.99
C VAL A 31 -15.53 6.60 -0.63
N GLY A 32 -15.94 6.52 0.63
CA GLY A 32 -16.77 7.56 1.21
C GLY A 32 -15.89 8.78 1.40
N THR A 33 -15.77 9.65 0.39
CA THR A 33 -15.27 11.01 0.61
C THR A 33 -16.32 11.74 1.43
N LYS A 34 -16.28 11.53 2.75
CA LYS A 34 -16.91 12.42 3.71
C LYS A 34 -16.12 13.73 3.66
N SER A 35 -16.50 14.60 2.73
CA SER A 35 -15.97 15.96 2.71
C SER A 35 -16.73 16.71 3.79
N ASP A 36 -16.08 16.99 4.91
CA ASP A 36 -16.67 17.73 6.02
C ASP A 36 -17.25 19.08 5.51
N TYR A 37 -18.57 19.17 5.34
CA TYR A 37 -19.22 20.43 5.02
C TYR A 37 -20.30 20.76 6.04
N THR A 38 -19.94 21.65 6.97
CA THR A 38 -20.92 22.57 7.55
C THR A 38 -21.38 23.53 6.46
N SER A 39 -22.69 23.55 6.17
CA SER A 39 -23.39 24.38 5.16
C SER A 39 -22.62 25.66 4.77
N HIS A 40 -22.00 25.67 3.60
CA HIS A 40 -21.38 26.88 3.07
C HIS A 40 -22.39 27.60 2.17
N THR A 41 -22.70 28.85 2.50
CA THR A 41 -23.53 29.72 1.67
C THR A 41 -22.76 30.07 0.40
N LEU A 42 -23.28 29.63 -0.75
CA LEU A 42 -22.64 29.84 -2.05
C LEU A 42 -23.11 31.18 -2.60
N ALA A 43 -22.20 32.15 -2.62
CA ALA A 43 -22.45 33.47 -3.18
C ALA A 43 -21.65 33.65 -4.48
N SER A 44 -22.36 33.93 -5.57
CA SER A 44 -21.80 34.51 -6.78
C SER A 44 -22.14 36.00 -6.77
N GLY A 45 -21.14 36.87 -6.81
CA GLY A 45 -21.38 38.33 -6.86
C GLY A 45 -22.02 38.97 -5.61
N GLY A 46 -22.00 38.31 -4.45
CA GLY A 46 -22.44 38.88 -3.16
C GLY A 46 -23.90 38.58 -2.77
N SER A 47 -24.67 37.91 -3.63
CA SER A 47 -25.99 37.37 -3.29
C SER A 47 -25.86 35.91 -2.86
N THR A 48 -26.54 35.53 -1.78
CA THR A 48 -26.58 34.13 -1.30
C THR A 48 -27.70 33.40 -2.05
N TYR A 49 -27.33 32.46 -2.93
CA TYR A 49 -28.32 31.73 -3.74
C TYR A 49 -28.87 30.49 -3.05
N GLY A 50 -28.07 29.88 -2.16
CA GLY A 50 -28.48 28.69 -1.44
C GLY A 50 -27.33 27.99 -0.72
N SER A 51 -27.62 26.80 -0.21
CA SER A 51 -26.65 25.97 0.51
C SER A 51 -26.98 24.49 0.36
N PHE A 52 -25.95 23.65 0.38
CA PHE A 52 -26.15 22.21 0.54
C PHE A 52 -26.60 21.90 1.97
N THR A 53 -27.71 21.18 2.11
CA THR A 53 -28.29 20.81 3.41
C THR A 53 -27.64 19.56 4.01
N ALA A 54 -26.96 18.77 3.18
CA ALA A 54 -26.21 17.58 3.53
C ALA A 54 -24.92 17.51 2.71
N ASP A 55 -23.98 16.67 3.13
CA ASP A 55 -22.75 16.40 2.37
C ASP A 55 -23.12 15.85 0.98
N ILE A 56 -22.36 16.24 -0.03
CA ILE A 56 -22.46 15.63 -1.37
C ILE A 56 -21.85 14.24 -1.26
N GLU A 57 -22.65 13.22 -1.52
CA GLU A 57 -22.25 11.83 -1.42
C GLU A 57 -21.92 11.28 -2.81
N ILE A 58 -20.81 10.54 -2.88
CA ILE A 58 -20.39 9.82 -4.09
C ILE A 58 -20.42 8.34 -3.75
N ASP A 59 -21.40 7.63 -4.29
CA ASP A 59 -21.55 6.19 -4.10
C ASP A 59 -20.82 5.44 -5.22
N SER A 60 -19.58 5.03 -4.93
CA SER A 60 -18.78 4.19 -5.83
C SER A 60 -19.33 2.77 -6.03
N SER A 61 -20.32 2.35 -5.24
CA SER A 61 -20.95 1.03 -5.33
C SER A 61 -22.24 1.03 -6.16
N SER A 62 -22.74 2.21 -6.54
CA SER A 62 -23.91 2.35 -7.40
C SER A 62 -23.64 1.79 -8.80
N ALA A 63 -24.64 1.12 -9.38
CA ALA A 63 -24.57 0.61 -10.76
C ALA A 63 -24.38 1.73 -11.80
N ASP A 64 -24.77 2.96 -11.44
CA ASP A 64 -24.69 4.14 -12.29
C ASP A 64 -23.44 5.00 -12.00
N TYR A 65 -22.53 4.53 -11.13
CA TYR A 65 -21.34 5.29 -10.74
C TYR A 65 -20.48 5.68 -11.94
N MET A 66 -20.21 6.97 -12.06
CA MET A 66 -19.26 7.50 -13.04
C MET A 66 -17.92 7.83 -12.40
N SER A 67 -16.88 7.14 -12.86
CA SER A 67 -15.50 7.43 -12.47
C SER A 67 -15.03 8.78 -13.00
N GLY A 68 -14.31 9.54 -12.17
CA GLY A 68 -13.62 10.77 -12.60
C GLY A 68 -14.42 12.05 -12.39
N VAL A 69 -15.60 11.98 -11.75
CA VAL A 69 -16.33 13.16 -11.31
C VAL A 69 -15.58 13.81 -10.13
N THR A 70 -15.14 15.05 -10.32
CA THR A 70 -14.43 15.84 -9.30
C THR A 70 -15.12 17.17 -9.03
N GLY A 71 -16.32 17.40 -9.57
CA GLY A 71 -17.12 18.56 -9.23
C GLY A 71 -18.55 18.45 -9.74
N VAL A 72 -19.40 19.31 -9.19
CA VAL A 72 -20.81 19.46 -9.57
C VAL A 72 -21.06 20.93 -9.86
N LYS A 73 -21.72 21.22 -10.98
CA LYS A 73 -22.20 22.55 -11.33
C LYS A 73 -23.72 22.52 -11.42
N ILE A 74 -24.38 23.49 -10.78
CA ILE A 74 -25.84 23.63 -10.76
C ILE A 74 -26.18 24.98 -11.39
N THR A 75 -27.07 24.97 -12.39
CA THR A 75 -27.64 26.18 -12.99
C THR A 75 -29.14 26.19 -12.73
N GLY A 76 -29.64 27.16 -11.98
CA GLY A 76 -31.08 27.37 -11.77
C GLY A 76 -31.59 28.50 -12.65
N THR A 77 -32.72 28.31 -13.33
CA THR A 77 -33.38 29.35 -14.13
C THR A 77 -34.87 29.42 -13.84
N GLY A 78 -35.37 30.61 -13.54
CA GLY A 78 -36.81 30.85 -13.35
C GLY A 78 -37.46 30.07 -12.20
N LEU A 79 -36.76 29.86 -11.08
CA LEU A 79 -37.19 28.97 -9.99
C LEU A 79 -38.45 29.44 -9.22
N ASP A 80 -38.85 30.71 -9.38
CA ASP A 80 -40.09 31.28 -8.82
C ASP A 80 -41.33 31.08 -9.73
N ALA A 81 -41.14 30.58 -10.96
CA ALA A 81 -42.22 30.41 -11.92
C ALA A 81 -42.93 29.05 -11.78
N ALA A 82 -44.14 28.94 -12.32
CA ALA A 82 -44.86 27.67 -12.49
C ALA A 82 -44.20 26.71 -13.52
N SER A 83 -43.03 27.08 -14.03
CA SER A 83 -42.18 26.30 -14.93
C SER A 83 -40.74 26.60 -14.54
N ALA A 84 -40.33 26.05 -13.40
CA ALA A 84 -38.99 26.20 -12.85
C ALA A 84 -38.07 25.15 -13.47
N SER A 85 -36.86 25.55 -13.88
CA SER A 85 -35.90 24.61 -14.45
C SER A 85 -34.54 24.70 -13.78
N TYR A 86 -33.87 23.55 -13.67
CA TYR A 86 -32.50 23.49 -13.21
C TYR A 86 -31.70 22.45 -14.00
N LYS A 87 -30.41 22.71 -14.13
CA LYS A 87 -29.44 21.85 -14.79
C LYS A 87 -28.36 21.44 -13.82
N VAL A 88 -28.01 20.16 -13.81
CA VAL A 88 -26.88 19.61 -13.05
C VAL A 88 -25.83 19.09 -14.03
N GLU A 89 -24.61 19.59 -13.90
CA GLU A 89 -23.45 19.18 -14.70
C GLU A 89 -22.40 18.55 -13.78
N LEU A 90 -21.94 17.34 -14.12
CA LEU A 90 -20.82 16.68 -13.45
C LEU A 90 -19.52 17.01 -14.17
N LEU A 91 -18.50 17.44 -13.44
CA LEU A 91 -17.24 17.95 -13.98
C LEU A 91 -16.06 17.01 -13.72
N ASP A 92 -15.07 17.01 -14.62
CA ASP A 92 -13.80 16.32 -14.45
C ASP A 92 -12.78 17.22 -13.75
N LYS A 93 -11.59 16.66 -13.47
CA LYS A 93 -10.48 17.36 -12.81
C LYS A 93 -9.95 18.58 -13.57
N ASP A 94 -10.27 18.68 -14.86
CA ASP A 94 -9.87 19.76 -15.74
C ASP A 94 -11.03 20.77 -15.95
N GLY A 95 -12.16 20.58 -15.27
CA GLY A 95 -13.36 21.42 -15.35
C GLY A 95 -14.26 21.16 -16.56
N ASN A 96 -14.05 20.06 -17.30
CA ASN A 96 -14.92 19.70 -18.43
C ASN A 96 -16.18 18.98 -17.94
N THR A 97 -17.31 19.25 -18.59
CA THR A 97 -18.57 18.56 -18.32
C THR A 97 -18.54 17.12 -18.84
N LEU A 98 -18.66 16.12 -17.95
CA LEU A 98 -18.87 14.72 -18.33
C LEU A 98 -20.35 14.41 -18.57
N VAL A 99 -21.24 15.00 -17.77
CA VAL A 99 -22.69 14.74 -17.78
C VAL A 99 -23.42 16.05 -17.65
N THR A 100 -24.53 16.16 -18.38
CA THR A 100 -25.49 17.24 -18.24
C THR A 100 -26.88 16.63 -18.11
N GLU A 101 -27.59 16.99 -17.04
CA GLU A 101 -28.98 16.60 -16.82
C GLU A 101 -29.83 17.86 -16.61
N ASP A 102 -30.90 17.98 -17.39
CA ASP A 102 -31.84 19.09 -17.34
C ASP A 102 -33.15 18.61 -16.71
N PHE A 103 -33.66 19.38 -15.75
CA PHE A 103 -34.86 19.07 -14.99
C PHE A 103 -35.86 20.23 -15.02
N GLU A 104 -37.14 19.89 -15.09
CA GLU A 104 -38.25 20.83 -15.19
C GLU A 104 -39.31 20.51 -14.12
N SER A 105 -39.80 21.54 -13.43
CA SER A 105 -40.84 21.45 -12.42
C SER A 105 -42.03 22.33 -12.79
N THR A 106 -43.25 21.83 -12.58
CA THR A 106 -44.51 22.57 -12.81
C THR A 106 -44.87 23.51 -11.64
N ALA A 107 -44.01 23.62 -10.64
CA ALA A 107 -44.17 24.48 -9.48
C ALA A 107 -42.85 25.16 -9.11
N ALA A 108 -42.95 26.29 -8.42
CA ALA A 108 -41.80 27.00 -7.86
C ALA A 108 -40.99 26.05 -6.95
N MET A 109 -39.66 26.17 -7.02
CA MET A 109 -38.74 25.26 -6.32
C MET A 109 -38.01 25.99 -5.21
N THR A 110 -38.01 25.39 -4.03
CA THR A 110 -37.18 25.83 -2.89
C THR A 110 -36.03 24.85 -2.63
N GLN A 111 -36.01 23.70 -3.29
CA GLN A 111 -35.02 22.64 -3.08
C GLN A 111 -34.74 21.90 -4.38
N ILE A 112 -33.48 21.58 -4.62
CA ILE A 112 -33.00 20.75 -5.72
C ILE A 112 -32.42 19.47 -5.14
N ASP A 113 -33.02 18.33 -5.47
CA ASP A 113 -32.53 17.02 -5.12
C ASP A 113 -31.94 16.35 -6.37
N TYR A 114 -30.71 15.86 -6.24
CA TYR A 114 -30.04 15.09 -7.28
C TYR A 114 -29.62 13.74 -6.71
N ASN A 115 -29.91 12.66 -7.44
CA ASN A 115 -29.51 11.30 -7.10
C ASN A 115 -29.38 10.48 -8.38
N GLN A 116 -28.35 10.78 -9.18
CA GLN A 116 -28.05 10.08 -10.44
C GLN A 116 -26.53 9.96 -10.61
N ASN A 117 -26.10 9.00 -11.44
CA ASN A 117 -24.68 8.80 -11.80
C ASN A 117 -23.74 8.52 -10.61
N GLY A 118 -24.27 7.98 -9.52
CA GLY A 118 -23.52 7.72 -8.29
C GLY A 118 -23.16 8.99 -7.50
N VAL A 119 -23.81 10.13 -7.78
CA VAL A 119 -23.68 11.37 -7.01
C VAL A 119 -25.04 11.73 -6.44
N SER A 120 -25.11 12.00 -5.13
CA SER A 120 -26.32 12.46 -4.46
C SER A 120 -26.07 13.72 -3.65
N PHE A 121 -27.01 14.67 -3.73
CA PHE A 121 -27.00 15.88 -2.92
C PHE A 121 -28.38 16.53 -2.87
N THR A 122 -28.55 17.38 -1.87
CA THR A 122 -29.70 18.28 -1.74
C THR A 122 -29.21 19.71 -1.60
N PHE A 123 -29.70 20.60 -2.47
CA PHE A 123 -29.39 22.02 -2.48
C PHE A 123 -30.65 22.83 -2.16
N ASP A 124 -30.61 23.57 -1.05
CA ASP A 124 -31.68 24.46 -0.62
C ASP A 124 -31.51 25.83 -1.28
N VAL A 125 -32.53 26.28 -2.00
CA VAL A 125 -32.53 27.51 -2.81
C VAL A 125 -33.11 28.64 -1.97
N GLN A 126 -32.31 29.66 -1.71
CA GLN A 126 -32.70 30.85 -0.93
C GLN A 126 -33.02 32.07 -1.80
N ASP A 127 -32.35 32.21 -2.95
CA ASP A 127 -32.66 33.22 -3.97
C ASP A 127 -33.09 32.50 -5.25
N THR A 128 -34.31 32.79 -5.71
CA THR A 128 -34.91 32.17 -6.89
C THR A 128 -34.53 32.85 -8.20
N SER A 129 -33.67 33.88 -8.14
CA SER A 129 -33.04 34.48 -9.30
C SER A 129 -32.16 33.47 -10.04
N ASP A 130 -31.97 33.67 -11.34
CA ASP A 130 -31.09 32.81 -12.15
C ASP A 130 -29.67 32.77 -11.55
N PHE A 131 -29.14 31.56 -11.37
CA PHE A 131 -27.83 31.35 -10.75
C PHE A 131 -27.04 30.24 -11.45
N GLU A 132 -25.71 30.33 -11.33
CA GLU A 132 -24.79 29.25 -11.67
C GLU A 132 -23.79 29.09 -10.51
N ILE A 133 -23.72 27.88 -9.98
CA ILE A 133 -22.80 27.53 -8.89
C ILE A 133 -21.99 26.32 -9.31
N THR A 134 -20.67 26.43 -9.24
CA THR A 134 -19.75 25.32 -9.43
C THR A 134 -19.09 24.95 -8.11
N LYS A 135 -19.15 23.68 -7.75
CA LYS A 135 -18.51 23.11 -6.57
C LYS A 135 -17.51 22.04 -6.99
N GLU A 136 -16.22 22.32 -6.80
CA GLU A 136 -15.14 21.35 -6.99
C GLU A 136 -14.91 20.55 -5.70
N PHE A 137 -14.69 19.25 -5.85
CA PHE A 137 -14.36 18.34 -4.76
C PHE A 137 -12.84 18.38 -4.52
N ALA A 138 -12.42 18.55 -3.27
CA ALA A 138 -11.02 18.43 -2.91
C ALA A 138 -10.58 16.96 -3.04
N TYR A 139 -9.95 16.62 -4.17
CA TYR A 139 -9.45 15.27 -4.43
C TYR A 139 -7.97 15.17 -4.02
N THR A 140 -7.67 14.35 -3.01
CA THR A 140 -6.29 13.94 -2.72
C THR A 140 -6.05 12.56 -3.34
N SER A 141 -5.46 12.55 -4.54
CA SER A 141 -4.91 11.32 -5.11
C SER A 141 -3.76 10.82 -4.25
N THR A 142 -4.01 9.86 -3.38
CA THR A 142 -2.91 9.02 -2.88
C THR A 142 -2.69 7.97 -3.95
N ALA A 143 -1.64 8.13 -4.76
CA ALA A 143 -1.24 7.09 -5.69
C ALA A 143 -0.91 5.83 -4.89
N VAL A 144 -1.84 4.87 -4.89
CA VAL A 144 -1.60 3.52 -4.35
C VAL A 144 -0.62 2.85 -5.32
N THR A 145 0.66 3.04 -5.05
CA THR A 145 1.70 2.31 -5.75
C THR A 145 1.65 0.88 -5.20
N GLU A 146 1.31 -0.11 -6.03
CA GLU A 146 1.43 -1.52 -5.63
C GLU A 146 2.79 -1.74 -4.95
N ASP A 147 2.79 -2.36 -3.76
CA ASP A 147 4.03 -2.73 -3.10
C ASP A 147 4.71 -3.86 -3.91
N LYS A 148 5.62 -3.47 -4.80
CA LYS A 148 6.43 -4.39 -5.61
C LYS A 148 7.61 -4.96 -4.83
N SER A 149 7.49 -5.06 -3.51
CA SER A 149 8.54 -5.60 -2.66
C SER A 149 8.66 -7.12 -2.79
N ALA A 150 9.90 -7.60 -2.90
CA ALA A 150 10.22 -9.01 -2.93
C ALA A 150 10.57 -9.49 -1.52
N THR A 151 9.88 -10.50 -1.03
CA THR A 151 10.17 -11.12 0.28
C THR A 151 11.12 -12.30 0.11
N PHE A 152 12.28 -12.23 0.76
CA PHE A 152 13.27 -13.29 0.81
C PHE A 152 13.24 -14.01 2.15
N GLN A 153 13.26 -15.33 2.14
CA GLN A 153 13.53 -16.11 3.35
C GLN A 153 15.03 -16.06 3.62
N ILE A 154 15.43 -15.49 4.76
CA ILE A 154 16.84 -15.23 5.10
C ILE A 154 17.35 -16.11 6.26
N GLY A 155 16.56 -17.07 6.71
CA GLY A 155 16.97 -17.99 7.76
C GLY A 155 16.16 -19.29 7.81
N ALA A 156 16.60 -20.20 8.68
CA ALA A 156 16.06 -21.56 8.79
C ALA A 156 14.77 -21.65 9.61
N ASN A 157 14.40 -20.60 10.37
CA ASN A 157 13.21 -20.61 11.22
C ASN A 157 12.05 -19.82 10.61
N GLU A 158 10.84 -20.10 11.09
CA GLU A 158 9.63 -19.34 10.76
C GLU A 158 9.82 -17.84 11.10
N ASN A 159 9.23 -16.98 10.28
CA ASN A 159 9.29 -15.51 10.41
C ASN A 159 10.69 -14.87 10.20
N GLN A 160 11.66 -15.63 9.66
CA GLN A 160 12.95 -15.07 9.24
C GLN A 160 12.93 -14.66 7.77
N SER A 161 12.21 -13.56 7.48
CA SER A 161 12.10 -12.98 6.15
C SER A 161 12.61 -11.55 6.10
N MET A 162 13.00 -11.12 4.89
CA MET A 162 13.41 -9.77 4.59
C MET A 162 12.69 -9.31 3.34
N SER A 163 11.97 -8.19 3.43
CA SER A 163 11.37 -7.55 2.27
C SER A 163 12.34 -6.54 1.64
N LEU A 164 12.42 -6.56 0.31
CA LEU A 164 13.19 -5.61 -0.49
C LEU A 164 12.26 -4.97 -1.53
N GLY A 165 11.89 -3.72 -1.31
CA GLY A 165 11.16 -2.90 -2.27
C GLY A 165 12.11 -2.08 -3.14
N PHE A 166 11.73 -1.88 -4.40
CA PHE A 166 12.32 -0.88 -5.27
C PHE A 166 11.27 0.19 -5.55
N SER A 167 11.54 1.41 -5.09
CA SER A 167 10.71 2.55 -5.45
C SER A 167 10.89 2.88 -6.95
N ASP A 168 9.86 3.41 -7.60
CA ASP A 168 9.95 3.82 -9.01
C ASP A 168 10.92 5.01 -9.17
N MET A 169 11.96 4.82 -9.97
CA MET A 169 13.02 5.81 -10.23
C MET A 169 12.97 6.36 -11.67
N ARG A 170 11.86 6.17 -12.38
CA ARG A 170 11.64 6.79 -13.70
C ARG A 170 11.52 8.30 -13.59
N ALA A 171 11.77 9.01 -14.70
CA ALA A 171 11.77 10.47 -14.74
C ALA A 171 10.42 11.07 -14.30
N SER A 172 9.31 10.45 -14.67
CA SER A 172 7.96 10.81 -14.21
C SER A 172 7.79 10.68 -12.69
N ALA A 173 8.17 9.55 -12.10
CA ALA A 173 8.10 9.32 -10.66
C ALA A 173 9.03 10.26 -9.85
N LEU A 174 10.14 10.69 -10.46
CA LEU A 174 11.08 11.65 -9.88
C LEU A 174 10.68 13.12 -10.10
N GLY A 175 9.56 13.39 -10.77
CA GLY A 175 9.07 14.76 -11.06
C GLY A 175 9.93 15.51 -12.07
N LEU A 176 10.71 14.80 -12.89
CA LEU A 176 11.56 15.36 -13.93
C LEU A 176 10.84 15.51 -15.28
N THR A 177 9.64 14.93 -15.39
CA THR A 177 8.72 15.12 -16.51
C THR A 177 7.36 15.56 -15.97
N GLY A 178 6.62 16.34 -16.76
CA GLY A 178 5.38 16.93 -16.29
C GLY A 178 4.67 17.77 -17.35
N THR A 179 3.56 18.39 -16.96
CA THR A 179 2.81 19.32 -17.81
C THR A 179 2.84 20.71 -17.20
N GLY A 180 2.78 21.75 -18.04
CA GLY A 180 2.71 23.15 -17.59
C GLY A 180 4.03 23.94 -17.73
N THR A 181 4.10 25.07 -17.03
CA THR A 181 5.24 25.99 -17.05
C THR A 181 6.48 25.34 -16.44
N GLY A 182 7.62 25.43 -17.14
CA GLY A 182 8.86 24.74 -16.73
C GLY A 182 9.11 23.41 -17.45
N PHE A 183 8.20 22.97 -18.32
CA PHE A 183 8.36 21.79 -19.17
C PHE A 183 8.21 22.13 -20.65
N SER A 184 8.77 21.30 -21.53
CA SER A 184 8.73 21.50 -22.98
C SER A 184 7.31 21.41 -23.55
N SER A 185 7.01 22.21 -24.58
CA SER A 185 5.67 22.24 -25.19
C SER A 185 5.28 20.94 -25.90
N SER A 186 6.26 20.18 -26.40
CA SER A 186 6.07 18.90 -27.10
C SER A 186 6.66 17.74 -26.30
N ASN A 187 6.12 16.54 -26.54
CA ASN A 187 6.67 15.30 -26.01
C ASN A 187 7.98 14.99 -26.74
N ASN A 188 9.08 15.00 -26.00
CA ASN A 188 10.43 14.87 -26.53
C ASN A 188 11.27 13.83 -25.77
N VAL A 189 10.72 13.24 -24.70
CA VAL A 189 11.36 12.20 -23.91
C VAL A 189 10.43 11.00 -23.77
N THR A 190 11.03 9.83 -23.54
CA THR A 190 10.30 8.57 -23.39
C THR A 190 9.86 8.35 -21.94
N ASN A 191 8.88 7.46 -21.73
CA ASN A 191 8.38 7.06 -20.41
C ASN A 191 9.27 6.01 -19.69
N GLY A 192 10.44 5.71 -20.25
CA GLY A 192 11.36 4.69 -19.73
C GLY A 192 10.92 3.23 -19.91
N THR A 193 9.76 2.96 -20.52
CA THR A 193 9.27 1.59 -20.80
C THR A 193 9.25 1.24 -22.28
N ASP A 194 9.18 2.26 -23.16
CA ASP A 194 9.21 2.09 -24.60
C ASP A 194 10.07 3.16 -25.29
N SER A 195 10.24 3.03 -26.61
CA SER A 195 11.00 3.97 -27.44
C SER A 195 10.15 5.13 -28.00
N THR A 196 8.94 5.33 -27.49
CA THR A 196 8.03 6.37 -27.97
C THR A 196 8.13 7.62 -27.08
N ASN A 197 8.13 8.80 -27.71
CA ASN A 197 8.14 10.06 -26.96
C ASN A 197 6.75 10.32 -26.38
N ALA A 198 6.59 10.03 -25.10
CA ALA A 198 5.32 10.12 -24.38
C ALA A 198 5.30 11.25 -23.34
N GLU A 199 6.47 11.76 -22.93
CA GLU A 199 6.62 12.69 -21.82
C GLU A 199 7.31 14.00 -22.26
N LYS A 200 7.13 15.05 -21.46
CA LYS A 200 7.74 16.37 -21.68
C LYS A 200 8.90 16.58 -20.71
N ALA A 201 10.04 16.99 -21.24
CA ALA A 201 11.24 17.26 -20.45
C ALA A 201 11.17 18.62 -19.75
N LEU A 202 12.02 18.80 -18.73
CA LEU A 202 12.31 20.11 -18.14
C LEU A 202 12.79 21.10 -19.20
N ASP A 203 12.23 22.30 -19.17
CA ASP A 203 12.62 23.42 -20.02
C ASP A 203 13.69 24.26 -19.32
N VAL A 204 14.74 24.63 -20.05
CA VAL A 204 15.86 25.45 -19.57
C VAL A 204 16.06 26.71 -20.41
N THR A 205 15.10 27.05 -21.26
CA THR A 205 15.21 28.19 -22.19
C THR A 205 15.11 29.55 -21.49
N THR A 206 14.45 29.62 -20.33
CA THR A 206 14.35 30.85 -19.52
C THR A 206 15.11 30.70 -18.21
N SER A 207 15.57 31.82 -17.64
CA SER A 207 16.28 31.81 -16.35
C SER A 207 15.42 31.27 -15.20
N GLU A 208 14.12 31.51 -15.24
CA GLU A 208 13.18 31.03 -14.24
C GLU A 208 12.98 29.52 -14.36
N ASN A 209 12.73 29.01 -15.57
CA ASN A 209 12.56 27.57 -15.82
C ASN A 209 13.86 26.81 -15.48
N ALA A 210 15.03 27.38 -15.77
CA ALA A 210 16.31 26.79 -15.41
C ALA A 210 16.51 26.69 -13.88
N ALA A 211 16.10 27.70 -13.11
CA ALA A 211 16.17 27.65 -11.65
C ALA A 211 15.23 26.59 -11.05
N ASN A 212 14.02 26.49 -11.60
CA ASN A 212 13.05 25.44 -11.23
C ASN A 212 13.59 24.05 -11.58
N ALA A 213 14.23 23.90 -12.74
CA ALA A 213 14.83 22.65 -13.18
C ALA A 213 15.96 22.17 -12.27
N ILE A 214 16.83 23.09 -11.79
CA ILE A 214 17.88 22.74 -10.82
C ILE A 214 17.24 22.19 -9.53
N THR A 215 16.18 22.83 -9.04
CA THR A 215 15.48 22.39 -7.83
C THR A 215 14.83 21.00 -8.02
N ALA A 216 14.17 20.78 -9.15
CA ALA A 216 13.59 19.48 -9.49
C ALA A 216 14.66 18.38 -9.57
N ILE A 217 15.80 18.65 -10.21
CA ILE A 217 16.93 17.71 -10.32
C ILE A 217 17.55 17.43 -8.95
N ASP A 218 17.74 18.43 -8.10
CA ASP A 218 18.28 18.24 -6.74
C ASP A 218 17.38 17.34 -5.89
N ASN A 219 16.06 17.55 -5.97
CA ASN A 219 15.08 16.68 -5.31
C ASN A 219 15.14 15.24 -5.85
N ALA A 220 15.23 15.07 -7.18
CA ALA A 220 15.37 13.75 -7.79
C ALA A 220 16.67 13.05 -7.34
N ILE A 221 17.79 13.76 -7.27
CA ILE A 221 19.08 13.23 -6.78
C ILE A 221 18.97 12.79 -5.33
N LYS A 222 18.29 13.58 -4.47
CA LYS A 222 18.04 13.22 -3.06
C LYS A 222 17.21 11.95 -2.96
N SER A 223 16.14 11.81 -3.75
CA SER A 223 15.30 10.60 -3.80
C SER A 223 16.11 9.36 -4.21
N VAL A 224 16.89 9.46 -5.29
CA VAL A 224 17.76 8.36 -5.76
C VAL A 224 18.81 8.00 -4.71
N SER A 225 19.40 9.01 -4.05
CA SER A 225 20.42 8.79 -3.01
C SER A 225 19.82 8.12 -1.76
N SER A 226 18.61 8.50 -1.37
CA SER A 226 17.85 7.85 -0.29
C SER A 226 17.59 6.39 -0.63
N GLU A 227 17.13 6.10 -1.85
CA GLU A 227 16.88 4.72 -2.28
C GLU A 227 18.17 3.88 -2.30
N ARG A 228 19.27 4.41 -2.84
CA ARG A 228 20.58 3.75 -2.79
C ARG A 228 21.04 3.48 -1.37
N SER A 229 20.77 4.39 -0.44
CA SER A 229 21.10 4.21 0.97
C SER A 229 20.30 3.05 1.59
N LYS A 230 19.00 2.96 1.31
CA LYS A 230 18.15 1.84 1.75
C LYS A 230 18.63 0.51 1.18
N LEU A 231 18.98 0.46 -0.10
CA LEU A 231 19.51 -0.74 -0.75
C LEU A 231 20.87 -1.15 -0.17
N GLY A 232 21.76 -0.19 0.10
CA GLY A 232 23.05 -0.44 0.76
C GLY A 232 22.88 -0.98 2.18
N ALA A 233 21.95 -0.42 2.96
CA ALA A 233 21.62 -0.94 4.29
C ALA A 233 21.06 -2.37 4.21
N SER A 234 20.24 -2.65 3.21
CA SER A 234 19.69 -3.97 2.95
C SER A 234 20.78 -4.97 2.56
N GLN A 235 21.73 -4.56 1.70
CA GLN A 235 22.90 -5.37 1.35
C GLN A 235 23.74 -5.72 2.58
N ASN A 236 24.03 -4.74 3.44
CA ASN A 236 24.79 -4.99 4.68
C ASN A 236 24.08 -5.98 5.59
N ARG A 237 22.75 -5.85 5.74
CA ARG A 237 21.94 -6.79 6.52
C ARG A 237 21.98 -8.19 5.93
N LEU A 238 21.88 -8.32 4.60
CA LEU A 238 21.98 -9.61 3.91
C LEU A 238 23.35 -10.23 4.11
N GLU A 239 24.44 -9.47 4.01
CA GLU A 239 25.80 -9.96 4.23
C GLU A 239 26.02 -10.45 5.67
N HIS A 240 25.55 -9.71 6.67
CA HIS A 240 25.55 -10.18 8.06
C HIS A 240 24.70 -11.43 8.25
N THR A 241 23.56 -11.51 7.59
CA THR A 241 22.68 -12.68 7.67
C THR A 241 23.31 -13.90 7.02
N ILE A 242 23.97 -13.74 5.87
CA ILE A 242 24.73 -14.79 5.20
C ILE A 242 25.83 -15.34 6.11
N ASN A 243 26.61 -14.45 6.73
CA ASN A 243 27.67 -14.86 7.66
C ASN A 243 27.11 -15.64 8.86
N ASN A 244 26.02 -15.15 9.46
CA ASN A 244 25.36 -15.83 10.57
C ASN A 244 24.76 -17.20 10.18
N LEU A 245 24.14 -17.27 9.00
CA LEU A 245 23.58 -18.51 8.48
C LEU A 245 24.68 -19.52 8.13
N GLY A 246 25.83 -19.05 7.64
CA GLY A 246 27.02 -19.88 7.43
C GLY A 246 27.49 -20.54 8.73
N THR A 247 27.65 -19.78 9.80
CA THR A 247 28.00 -20.32 11.13
C THR A 247 26.93 -21.27 11.67
N SER A 248 25.65 -20.93 11.48
CA SER A 248 24.53 -21.79 11.90
C SER A 248 24.51 -23.10 11.13
N SER A 249 24.77 -23.07 9.82
CA SER A 249 24.88 -24.25 8.96
C SER A 249 26.02 -25.16 9.42
N GLU A 250 27.22 -24.60 9.68
CA GLU A 250 28.36 -25.36 10.19
C GLU A 250 28.04 -26.03 11.55
N ASN A 251 27.41 -25.29 12.46
CA ASN A 251 26.99 -25.83 13.75
C ASN A 251 25.94 -26.95 13.61
N LEU A 252 24.98 -26.79 12.71
CA LEU A 252 23.95 -27.80 12.44
C LEU A 252 24.55 -29.05 11.79
N THR A 253 25.46 -28.90 10.82
CA THR A 253 26.17 -30.04 10.22
C THR A 253 27.04 -30.76 11.26
N ALA A 254 27.72 -30.03 12.15
CA ALA A 254 28.48 -30.63 13.23
C ALA A 254 27.59 -31.35 14.26
N ALA A 255 26.40 -30.81 14.55
CA ALA A 255 25.42 -31.47 15.40
C ALA A 255 24.83 -32.72 14.73
N GLU A 256 24.53 -32.65 13.42
CA GLU A 256 24.10 -33.80 12.62
C GLU A 256 25.17 -34.88 12.61
N SER A 257 26.44 -34.53 12.39
CA SER A 257 27.56 -35.46 12.44
C SER A 257 27.66 -36.16 13.80
N ARG A 258 27.50 -35.46 14.93
CA ARG A 258 27.50 -36.11 16.25
C ARG A 258 26.32 -37.07 16.48
N ILE A 259 25.18 -36.83 15.85
CA ILE A 259 23.98 -37.65 16.01
C ILE A 259 24.02 -38.86 15.06
N ARG A 260 24.47 -38.64 13.83
CA ARG A 260 24.39 -39.60 12.74
C ARG A 260 25.66 -40.40 12.55
N ASP A 261 26.82 -39.77 12.74
CA ASP A 261 28.10 -40.42 12.53
C ASP A 261 28.50 -41.21 13.79
N VAL A 262 29.01 -42.41 13.57
CA VAL A 262 29.51 -43.27 14.64
C VAL A 262 30.99 -42.96 14.92
N ASP A 263 31.38 -43.04 16.20
CA ASP A 263 32.80 -43.06 16.54
C ASP A 263 33.41 -44.40 16.11
N MET A 264 34.08 -44.39 14.96
CA MET A 264 34.71 -45.56 14.36
C MET A 264 35.68 -46.27 15.33
N ALA A 265 36.37 -45.55 16.21
CA ALA A 265 37.29 -46.21 17.14
C ALA A 265 36.51 -47.06 18.15
N LYS A 266 35.41 -46.53 18.69
CA LYS A 266 34.55 -47.27 19.62
C LYS A 266 33.83 -48.42 18.94
N GLU A 267 33.26 -48.18 17.76
CA GLU A 267 32.54 -49.21 16.99
C GLU A 267 33.48 -50.36 16.60
N MET A 268 34.71 -50.07 16.17
CA MET A 268 35.71 -51.09 15.85
C MET A 268 36.13 -51.91 17.09
N MET A 269 36.24 -51.28 18.27
CA MET A 269 36.49 -52.01 19.52
C MET A 269 35.32 -52.92 19.90
N GLU A 270 34.08 -52.43 19.79
CA GLU A 270 32.89 -53.24 20.06
C GLU A 270 32.75 -54.38 19.04
N GLN A 271 32.96 -54.12 17.75
CA GLN A 271 33.00 -55.14 16.70
C GLN A 271 34.09 -56.19 16.98
N THR A 272 35.30 -55.77 17.37
CA THR A 272 36.40 -56.68 17.71
C THR A 272 36.06 -57.53 18.93
N LYS A 273 35.49 -56.92 19.98
CA LYS A 273 35.00 -57.63 21.17
C LYS A 273 33.92 -58.65 20.82
N ASN A 274 32.97 -58.28 19.98
CA ASN A 274 31.88 -59.17 19.53
C ASN A 274 32.42 -60.33 18.69
N ASN A 275 33.41 -60.09 17.82
CA ASN A 275 34.09 -61.15 17.06
C ASN A 275 34.84 -62.13 17.99
N ILE A 276 35.57 -61.62 18.99
CA ILE A 276 36.24 -62.46 19.98
C ILE A 276 35.22 -63.27 20.80
N LEU A 277 34.12 -62.64 21.22
CA LEU A 277 33.03 -63.34 21.92
C LEU A 277 32.38 -64.41 21.06
N ALA A 278 32.12 -64.15 19.78
CA ALA A 278 31.55 -65.15 18.87
C ALA A 278 32.50 -66.34 18.68
N GLN A 279 33.80 -66.08 18.49
CA GLN A 279 34.82 -67.14 18.42
C GLN A 279 34.94 -67.92 19.74
N ALA A 280 34.90 -67.22 20.88
CA ALA A 280 34.94 -67.85 22.20
C ALA A 280 33.68 -68.67 22.49
N SER A 281 32.48 -68.18 22.13
CA SER A 281 31.22 -68.92 22.24
C SER A 281 31.22 -70.17 21.37
N GLN A 282 31.78 -70.10 20.16
CA GLN A 282 31.92 -71.26 19.29
C GLN A 282 32.92 -72.29 19.86
N ALA A 283 34.06 -71.85 20.41
CA ALA A 283 35.03 -72.71 21.08
C ALA A 283 34.49 -73.31 22.39
N MET A 284 33.76 -72.52 23.18
CA MET A 284 33.08 -72.96 24.41
C MET A 284 31.96 -73.97 24.10
N LEU A 285 31.17 -73.74 23.05
CA LEU A 285 30.18 -74.72 22.57
C LEU A 285 30.86 -76.02 22.10
N ALA A 286 31.98 -75.92 21.39
CA ALA A 286 32.74 -77.10 20.99
C ALA A 286 33.26 -77.88 22.21
N GLN A 287 33.81 -77.19 23.22
CA GLN A 287 34.30 -77.79 24.45
C GLN A 287 33.18 -78.38 25.31
N ALA A 288 32.07 -77.67 25.47
CA ALA A 288 30.88 -78.11 26.20
C ALA A 288 30.18 -79.30 25.51
N ASN A 289 30.32 -79.47 24.20
CA ASN A 289 29.86 -80.66 23.49
C ASN A 289 30.81 -81.85 23.63
N GLN A 290 32.11 -81.63 23.86
CA GLN A 290 33.08 -82.70 24.10
C GLN A 290 33.08 -83.21 25.56
N GLN A 291 32.79 -82.35 26.53
CA GLN A 291 32.78 -82.71 27.95
C GLN A 291 31.80 -83.86 28.30
N PRO A 292 30.56 -83.92 27.77
CA PRO A 292 29.65 -85.05 27.94
C PRO A 292 30.18 -86.34 27.29
N GLN A 293 30.85 -86.24 26.14
CA GLN A 293 31.41 -87.41 25.44
C GLN A 293 32.54 -88.07 26.24
N GLY A 294 33.36 -87.26 26.94
CA GLY A 294 34.36 -87.77 27.88
C GLY A 294 33.75 -88.50 29.08
N VAL A 295 32.62 -87.99 29.61
CA VAL A 295 31.90 -88.66 30.72
C VAL A 295 31.24 -89.97 30.24
N LEU A 296 30.75 -90.02 28.99
CA LEU A 296 30.25 -91.28 28.40
C LEU A 296 31.34 -92.33 28.18
N GLN A 297 32.62 -91.96 28.04
CA GLN A 297 33.74 -92.91 28.03
C GLN A 297 34.04 -93.49 29.42
N LEU A 298 33.75 -92.77 30.50
CA LEU A 298 33.91 -93.23 31.89
C LEU A 298 32.74 -94.11 32.37
N LEU A 299 31.61 -94.11 31.66
CA LEU A 299 30.42 -94.92 31.95
C LEU A 299 30.34 -96.20 31.11
N ARG A 300 31.44 -96.59 30.45
CA ARG A 300 31.56 -97.83 29.66
C ARG A 300 32.46 -98.86 30.32
#